data_AF-W0T7U5-F1
#
_entry.id   AF-W0T7U5-F1
#
_cell.length_a   1.000
_cell.length_b   1.000
_cell.length_c   1.000
_cell.angle_alpha   90.00
_cell.angle_beta   90.00
_cell.angle_gamma   90.00
#
_symmetry.space_group_name_H-M   'P 1'
#
loop_
_entity.id
_entity.type
_entity.pdbx_description
1 polymer ?
#
loop_
_entity_poly.entity_id
_entity_poly.type
_entity_poly.pdbx_seq_one_letter_code
_entity_poly.pdbx_strand_id
1 'polypeptide(L)'
;MAKKTVRQQDFMKKKLKVGKPKQKPSNVTDTSFQMKRISLPSQTRISGPGSSKGDGSGIDLNAEMVKRVTLLRHHSDVTRKETVIYYESMIPRIIHLPCMSNLMQAAIPLICDSSKQVRDELVKLFDTIGKNDPNVLKLQIRALTLYLNNAMTHIITPIQRDAGMFMQVLMRYCGDDLVRQAWIKMLKGFFQVLGWTLTAPNSSKKAQTTSMGITSSSVVSMNKNKKHKNENLKAMLEFIRIGTGALSTQEQNDQTATQSDADAAAAAATAAPAPYLPYMIPEFPQPYAYLKLFIKQFAQDSVSRATNSSTNLNSTGAVSDDASLQELETLSFEDPVTRTKIFQQYFYPSIKRQLPALIKDGGECGRTAHSFSNVLQQIIE
;
A
#
# COMPACT_ATOMS: atom_id res chain seq x y z
N MET A 1 42.78 -12.71 -83.16
CA MET A 1 41.50 -13.39 -82.89
C MET A 1 40.84 -13.04 -81.53
N ALA A 2 41.20 -11.93 -80.87
CA ALA A 2 40.69 -11.60 -79.51
C ALA A 2 39.51 -10.60 -79.45
N LYS A 3 39.16 -9.90 -80.55
CA LYS A 3 38.03 -8.95 -80.58
C LYS A 3 36.66 -9.59 -80.82
N LYS A 4 36.60 -10.84 -81.30
CA LYS A 4 35.33 -11.57 -81.54
C LYS A 4 34.74 -12.19 -80.27
N THR A 5 35.57 -12.54 -79.29
CA THR A 5 35.15 -13.21 -78.04
C THR A 5 34.53 -12.25 -77.03
N VAL A 6 34.96 -10.98 -77.01
CA VAL A 6 34.40 -9.95 -76.11
C VAL A 6 32.98 -9.54 -76.54
N ARG A 7 32.73 -9.38 -77.85
CA ARG A 7 31.37 -9.09 -78.38
C ARG A 7 30.36 -10.23 -78.16
N GLN A 8 30.82 -11.47 -77.99
CA GLN A 8 29.94 -12.62 -77.74
C GLN A 8 29.41 -12.67 -76.29
N GLN A 9 30.02 -11.94 -75.35
CA GLN A 9 29.57 -11.92 -73.95
C GLN A 9 28.52 -10.84 -73.67
N ASP A 10 28.42 -9.82 -74.52
CA ASP A 10 27.58 -8.63 -74.29
C ASP A 10 26.06 -8.89 -74.39
N PHE A 11 25.64 -9.97 -75.07
CA PHE A 11 24.22 -10.29 -75.30
C PHE A 11 23.88 -11.77 -75.03
N MET A 12 24.41 -12.34 -73.95
CA MET A 12 24.11 -13.71 -73.56
C MET A 12 22.72 -13.85 -72.93
N LYS A 13 21.77 -14.41 -73.69
CA LYS A 13 20.48 -14.84 -73.14
C LYS A 13 20.71 -16.07 -72.23
N LYS A 14 20.29 -15.97 -70.97
CA LYS A 14 20.33 -17.11 -70.04
C LYS A 14 19.49 -18.27 -70.61
N LYS A 15 20.04 -19.49 -70.61
CA LYS A 15 19.32 -20.68 -71.11
C LYS A 15 17.95 -20.79 -70.45
N LEU A 16 16.92 -21.02 -71.26
CA LEU A 16 15.55 -21.21 -70.80
C LEU A 16 15.50 -22.41 -69.86
N LYS A 17 15.18 -22.17 -68.59
CA LYS A 17 14.95 -23.23 -67.61
C LYS A 17 13.45 -23.44 -67.48
N VAL A 18 12.95 -24.56 -67.98
CA VAL A 18 11.54 -24.96 -67.89
C VAL A 18 11.15 -25.02 -66.41
N GLY A 19 9.99 -24.46 -66.04
CA GLY A 19 9.49 -24.40 -64.67
C GLY A 19 9.86 -23.15 -63.87
N LYS A 20 10.66 -22.21 -64.41
CA LYS A 20 10.93 -20.90 -63.77
C LYS A 20 10.15 -19.78 -64.46
N PRO A 21 9.74 -18.72 -63.72
CA PRO A 21 9.02 -17.61 -64.31
C PRO A 21 9.86 -16.96 -65.43
N LYS A 22 9.18 -16.54 -66.50
CA LYS A 22 9.79 -15.90 -67.66
C LYS A 22 10.63 -14.71 -67.18
N GLN A 23 11.91 -14.69 -67.55
CA GLN A 23 12.82 -13.62 -67.16
C GLN A 23 12.32 -12.28 -67.73
N LYS A 24 12.34 -11.22 -66.90
CA LYS A 24 12.01 -9.86 -67.34
C LYS A 24 12.94 -9.45 -68.50
N PRO A 25 12.43 -8.79 -69.55
CA PRO A 25 13.27 -8.32 -70.66
C PRO A 25 14.37 -7.37 -70.18
N SER A 26 15.50 -7.33 -70.90
CA SER A 26 16.73 -6.65 -70.46
C SER A 26 16.64 -5.12 -70.39
N ASN A 27 15.60 -4.54 -70.96
CA ASN A 27 15.31 -3.09 -70.95
C ASN A 27 14.26 -2.69 -69.91
N VAL A 28 13.82 -3.61 -69.05
CA VAL A 28 12.85 -3.30 -67.99
C VAL A 28 13.55 -2.57 -66.86
N THR A 29 13.16 -1.32 -66.65
CA THR A 29 13.53 -0.56 -65.45
C THR A 29 12.65 -1.02 -64.29
N ASP A 30 13.27 -1.49 -63.22
CA ASP A 30 12.52 -1.87 -62.01
C ASP A 30 12.21 -0.62 -61.18
N THR A 31 10.94 -0.24 -61.12
CA THR A 31 10.45 0.91 -60.34
C THR A 31 10.04 0.53 -58.92
N SER A 32 10.37 -0.68 -58.46
CA SER A 32 10.16 -1.06 -57.07
C SER A 32 11.19 -0.37 -56.18
N PHE A 33 10.72 0.56 -55.35
CA PHE A 33 11.50 1.14 -54.27
C PHE A 33 10.78 0.95 -52.94
N GLN A 34 11.56 0.81 -51.87
CA GLN A 34 11.03 0.78 -50.51
C GLN A 34 11.52 2.02 -49.78
N MET A 35 10.59 2.82 -49.25
CA MET A 35 10.90 3.95 -48.39
C MET A 35 10.50 3.63 -46.95
N LYS A 36 11.45 3.73 -46.01
CA LYS A 36 11.18 3.63 -44.57
C LYS A 36 11.13 5.04 -43.98
N ARG A 37 10.07 5.33 -43.22
CA ARG A 37 9.94 6.59 -42.48
C ARG A 37 10.88 6.56 -41.28
N ILE A 38 11.68 7.61 -41.10
CA ILE A 38 12.43 7.84 -39.87
C ILE A 38 11.44 8.35 -38.81
N SER A 39 11.30 7.63 -37.70
CA SER A 39 10.53 8.08 -36.54
C SER A 39 11.51 8.55 -35.46
N LEU A 40 11.41 9.82 -35.08
CA LEU A 40 12.22 10.40 -34.00
C LEU A 40 11.42 10.35 -32.69
N PRO A 41 12.07 10.13 -31.53
CA PRO A 41 11.42 10.25 -30.23
C PRO A 41 10.85 11.66 -30.02
N SER A 42 9.61 11.76 -29.53
CA SER A 42 9.00 13.04 -29.18
C SER A 42 9.65 13.60 -27.92
N GLN A 43 10.49 14.62 -28.08
CA GLN A 43 11.05 15.37 -26.96
C GLN A 43 10.05 16.45 -26.52
N THR A 44 9.68 16.46 -25.24
CA THR A 44 8.90 17.54 -24.65
C THR A 44 9.71 18.83 -24.72
N ARG A 45 9.20 19.86 -25.42
CA ARG A 45 9.88 21.15 -25.53
C ARG A 45 10.01 21.77 -24.14
N ILE A 46 11.20 22.29 -23.83
CA ILE A 46 11.41 23.18 -22.70
C ILE A 46 10.59 24.44 -22.99
N SER A 47 9.65 24.79 -22.10
CA SER A 47 8.90 26.04 -22.20
C SER A 47 9.88 27.22 -22.19
N GLY A 48 10.18 27.77 -23.36
CA GLY A 48 10.98 28.98 -23.49
C GLY A 48 10.20 30.22 -23.01
N PRO A 49 10.89 31.32 -22.67
CA PRO A 49 10.26 32.58 -22.32
C PRO A 49 9.60 33.18 -23.59
N GLY A 50 8.37 32.77 -23.88
CA GLY A 50 7.63 33.20 -25.07
C GLY A 50 6.39 32.39 -25.42
N SER A 51 6.16 31.21 -24.84
CA SER A 51 5.00 30.37 -25.16
C SER A 51 3.73 30.66 -24.34
N SER A 52 3.64 31.81 -23.69
CA SER A 52 2.49 32.16 -22.83
C SER A 52 1.39 32.97 -23.51
N LYS A 53 1.45 33.17 -24.84
CA LYS A 53 0.40 33.89 -25.57
C LYS A 53 0.22 33.33 -26.97
N GLY A 54 -0.88 32.63 -27.20
CA GLY A 54 -1.36 32.32 -28.53
C GLY A 54 -1.69 30.84 -28.72
N ASP A 55 -2.99 30.58 -28.74
CA ASP A 55 -3.66 29.33 -29.11
C ASP A 55 -3.85 28.29 -27.99
N GLY A 56 -5.10 27.88 -27.81
CA GLY A 56 -5.63 27.10 -26.70
C GLY A 56 -5.18 25.63 -26.65
N SER A 57 -3.90 25.34 -26.85
CA SER A 57 -3.30 24.05 -26.48
C SER A 57 -2.58 24.17 -25.14
N GLY A 58 -3.37 24.45 -24.10
CA GLY A 58 -2.93 24.20 -22.74
C GLY A 58 -2.43 22.76 -22.68
N ILE A 59 -1.18 22.56 -22.28
CA ILE A 59 -0.63 21.22 -22.01
C ILE A 59 -1.64 20.54 -21.08
N ASP A 60 -2.24 19.44 -21.54
CA ASP A 60 -3.15 18.68 -20.71
C ASP A 60 -2.40 18.28 -19.43
N LEU A 61 -2.76 18.93 -18.33
CA LEU A 61 -2.12 18.77 -17.03
C LEU A 61 -2.08 17.30 -16.65
N ASN A 62 -3.15 16.56 -16.98
CA ASN A 62 -3.23 15.12 -16.78
C ASN A 62 -2.13 14.38 -17.56
N ALA A 63 -1.97 14.68 -18.85
CA ALA A 63 -0.95 14.06 -19.69
C ALA A 63 0.48 14.41 -19.25
N GLU A 64 0.71 15.63 -18.75
CA GLU A 64 2.01 16.02 -18.18
C GLU A 64 2.30 15.23 -16.90
N MET A 65 1.32 15.15 -16.00
CA MET A 65 1.47 14.38 -14.76
C MET A 65 1.77 12.91 -15.08
N VAL A 66 0.99 12.27 -15.96
CA VAL A 66 1.22 10.86 -16.33
C VAL A 66 2.64 10.62 -16.86
N LYS A 67 3.22 11.56 -17.62
CA LYS A 67 4.62 11.44 -18.09
C LYS A 67 5.61 11.49 -16.93
N ARG A 68 5.44 12.46 -16.03
CA ARG A 68 6.33 12.66 -14.87
C ARG A 68 6.25 11.52 -13.85
N VAL A 69 5.15 10.75 -13.80
CA VAL A 69 4.98 9.61 -12.86
C VAL A 69 6.14 8.62 -12.99
N THR A 70 6.68 8.44 -14.19
CA THR A 70 7.82 7.55 -14.45
C THR A 70 9.09 7.93 -13.67
N LEU A 71 9.27 9.22 -13.35
CA LEU A 71 10.42 9.72 -12.60
C LEU A 71 10.42 9.26 -11.13
N LEU A 72 9.28 8.83 -10.59
CA LEU A 72 9.22 8.19 -9.27
C LEU A 72 10.00 6.86 -9.23
N ARG A 73 10.32 6.26 -10.38
CA ARG A 73 11.13 5.04 -10.47
C ARG A 73 12.55 5.31 -10.98
N HIS A 74 12.97 6.57 -11.01
CA HIS A 74 14.30 6.94 -11.46
C HIS A 74 15.38 6.43 -10.51
N HIS A 75 16.57 6.09 -11.02
CA HIS A 75 17.65 5.51 -10.22
C HIS A 75 18.22 6.51 -9.19
N SER A 76 18.29 7.80 -9.55
CA SER A 76 18.70 8.87 -8.63
C SER A 76 17.62 9.15 -7.59
N ASP A 77 17.98 9.07 -6.32
CA ASP A 77 17.12 9.36 -5.17
C ASP A 77 16.75 10.85 -5.08
N VAL A 78 17.67 11.74 -5.48
CA VAL A 78 17.38 13.18 -5.60
C VAL A 78 16.24 13.40 -6.59
N THR A 79 16.29 12.79 -7.77
CA THR A 79 15.21 12.93 -8.76
C THR A 79 13.87 12.42 -8.24
N ARG A 80 13.87 11.26 -7.55
CA ARG A 80 12.64 10.72 -6.95
C ARG A 80 12.06 11.67 -5.90
N LYS A 81 12.91 12.18 -5.00
CA LYS A 81 12.53 13.12 -3.94
C LYS A 81 11.91 14.40 -4.51
N GLU A 82 12.61 15.08 -5.44
CA GLU A 82 12.10 16.31 -6.06
C GLU A 82 10.80 16.07 -6.83
N THR A 83 10.65 14.88 -7.43
CA THR A 83 9.40 14.49 -8.10
C THR A 83 8.25 14.34 -7.10
N VAL A 84 8.48 13.73 -5.94
CA VAL A 84 7.47 13.60 -4.88
C VAL A 84 7.04 14.98 -4.36
N ILE A 85 8.00 15.87 -4.09
CA ILE A 85 7.73 17.25 -3.66
C ILE A 85 6.91 18.01 -4.72
N TYR A 86 7.27 17.86 -5.99
CA TYR A 86 6.51 18.44 -7.09
C TYR A 86 5.06 17.97 -7.10
N TYR A 87 4.82 16.66 -6.96
CA TYR A 87 3.47 16.12 -6.87
C TYR A 87 2.69 16.64 -5.67
N GLU A 88 3.33 16.70 -4.50
CA GLU A 88 2.72 17.23 -3.27
C GLU A 88 2.16 18.64 -3.51
N SER A 89 2.95 19.52 -4.11
CA SER A 89 2.53 20.90 -4.44
C SER A 89 1.37 20.97 -5.44
N MET A 90 1.21 19.93 -6.27
CA MET A 90 0.23 19.87 -7.35
C MET A 90 -1.07 19.18 -6.93
N ILE A 91 -1.09 18.43 -5.81
CA ILE A 91 -2.24 17.65 -5.34
C ILE A 91 -3.57 18.42 -5.39
N PRO A 92 -3.69 19.66 -4.86
CA PRO A 92 -4.96 20.38 -4.88
C PRO A 92 -5.54 20.61 -6.28
N ARG A 93 -4.70 20.59 -7.32
CA ARG A 93 -5.12 20.78 -8.72
C ARG A 93 -5.38 19.47 -9.45
N ILE A 94 -4.80 18.35 -9.00
CA ILE A 94 -4.84 17.06 -9.71
C ILE A 94 -5.65 15.98 -8.99
N ILE A 95 -6.15 16.24 -7.78
CA ILE A 95 -6.78 15.23 -6.93
C ILE A 95 -7.97 14.53 -7.61
N HIS A 96 -8.77 15.26 -8.38
CA HIS A 96 -9.93 14.74 -9.12
C HIS A 96 -9.61 14.32 -10.56
N LEU A 97 -8.34 14.38 -10.97
CA LEU A 97 -7.93 13.99 -12.32
C LEU A 97 -7.63 12.49 -12.40
N PRO A 98 -7.82 11.86 -13.58
CA PRO A 98 -7.53 10.43 -13.78
C PRO A 98 -6.08 10.03 -13.46
N CYS A 99 -5.11 10.94 -13.57
CA CYS A 99 -3.71 10.68 -13.24
C CYS A 99 -3.49 10.26 -11.79
N MET A 100 -4.41 10.56 -10.87
CA MET A 100 -4.24 10.27 -9.44
C MET A 100 -4.06 8.77 -9.18
N SER A 101 -4.79 7.91 -9.90
CA SER A 101 -4.64 6.45 -9.78
C SER A 101 -3.24 5.99 -10.19
N ASN A 102 -2.71 6.54 -11.29
CA ASN A 102 -1.37 6.22 -11.79
C ASN A 102 -0.29 6.72 -10.82
N LEU A 103 -0.48 7.91 -10.26
CA LEU A 103 0.39 8.48 -9.23
C LEU A 103 0.41 7.55 -8.00
N MET A 104 -0.74 7.16 -7.46
CA MET A 104 -0.80 6.27 -6.30
C MET A 104 -0.13 4.92 -6.58
N GLN A 105 -0.40 4.29 -7.73
CA GLN A 105 0.21 3.01 -8.08
C GLN A 105 1.75 3.07 -8.15
N ALA A 106 2.30 4.21 -8.58
CA ALA A 106 3.75 4.44 -8.64
C ALA A 106 4.36 4.91 -7.31
N ALA A 107 3.60 5.63 -6.49
CA ALA A 107 4.06 6.21 -5.23
C ALA A 107 4.04 5.19 -4.07
N ILE A 108 3.04 4.30 -4.00
CA ILE A 108 2.91 3.31 -2.91
C ILE A 108 4.17 2.42 -2.76
N PRO A 109 4.80 1.92 -3.83
CA PRO A 109 6.04 1.14 -3.70
C PRO A 109 7.21 1.90 -3.06
N LEU A 110 7.20 3.24 -3.07
CA LEU A 110 8.24 4.07 -2.45
C LEU A 110 8.24 4.01 -0.91
N ILE A 111 7.22 3.39 -0.28
CA ILE A 111 7.26 3.05 1.15
C ILE A 111 8.51 2.20 1.46
N CYS A 112 8.91 1.33 0.52
CA CYS A 112 10.11 0.49 0.62
C CYS A 112 11.33 1.09 -0.10
N ASP A 113 11.34 2.40 -0.37
CA ASP A 113 12.51 3.05 -1.00
C ASP A 113 13.75 2.94 -0.12
N SER A 114 14.94 2.87 -0.72
CA SER A 114 16.20 2.79 0.03
C SER A 114 16.55 4.12 0.73
N SER A 115 16.21 5.26 0.12
CA SER A 115 16.52 6.59 0.65
C SER A 115 15.50 7.05 1.67
N LYS A 116 15.98 7.46 2.85
CA LYS A 116 15.11 8.01 3.92
C LYS A 116 14.42 9.30 3.47
N GLN A 117 15.12 10.17 2.75
CA GLN A 117 14.57 11.46 2.31
C GLN A 117 13.35 11.26 1.41
N VAL A 118 13.39 10.26 0.51
CA VAL A 118 12.23 9.93 -0.35
C VAL A 118 11.04 9.45 0.49
N ARG A 119 11.29 8.60 1.50
CA ARG A 119 10.23 8.12 2.41
C ARG A 119 9.62 9.26 3.23
N ASP A 120 10.45 10.18 3.73
CA ASP A 120 9.99 11.34 4.51
C ASP A 120 9.07 12.26 3.67
N GLU A 121 9.44 12.56 2.42
CA GLU A 121 8.58 13.34 1.53
C GLU A 121 7.32 12.57 1.08
N LEU A 122 7.41 11.24 0.93
CA LEU A 122 6.24 10.41 0.60
C LEU A 122 5.18 10.45 1.70
N VAL A 123 5.60 10.48 2.97
CA VAL A 123 4.67 10.63 4.09
C VAL A 123 3.91 11.96 4.01
N LYS A 124 4.59 13.06 3.65
CA LYS A 124 3.95 14.37 3.47
C LYS A 124 3.01 14.39 2.26
N LEU A 125 3.38 13.72 1.18
CA LEU A 125 2.51 13.53 0.02
C LEU A 125 1.21 12.81 0.42
N PHE A 126 1.29 11.72 1.17
CA PHE A 126 0.10 11.00 1.65
C PHE A 126 -0.73 11.82 2.63
N ASP A 127 -0.10 12.59 3.52
CA ASP A 127 -0.81 13.50 4.43
C ASP A 127 -1.56 14.59 3.65
N THR A 128 -0.93 15.16 2.61
CA THR A 128 -1.57 16.15 1.73
C THR A 128 -2.73 15.54 0.93
N ILE A 129 -2.55 14.33 0.37
CA ILE A 129 -3.64 13.62 -0.32
C ILE A 129 -4.81 13.37 0.63
N GLY A 130 -4.55 12.89 1.85
CA GLY A 130 -5.57 12.62 2.85
C GLY A 130 -6.34 13.87 3.29
N LYS A 131 -5.66 15.03 3.42
CA LYS A 131 -6.29 16.33 3.72
C LYS A 131 -7.24 16.79 2.62
N ASN A 132 -6.89 16.52 1.35
CA ASN A 132 -7.66 16.95 0.20
C ASN A 132 -8.83 16.00 -0.09
N ASP A 133 -8.56 14.70 -0.21
CA ASP A 133 -9.57 13.66 -0.43
C ASP A 133 -9.14 12.32 0.20
N PRO A 134 -9.70 11.95 1.36
CA PRO A 134 -9.37 10.68 2.02
C PRO A 134 -9.83 9.46 1.21
N ASN A 135 -10.81 9.58 0.31
CA ASN A 135 -11.32 8.46 -0.47
C ASN A 135 -10.27 7.92 -1.46
N VAL A 136 -9.32 8.75 -1.89
CA VAL A 136 -8.18 8.33 -2.73
C VAL A 136 -7.32 7.31 -1.99
N LEU A 137 -7.07 7.52 -0.70
CA LEU A 137 -6.32 6.57 0.14
C LEU A 137 -7.15 5.30 0.42
N LYS A 138 -8.44 5.46 0.75
CA LYS A 138 -9.36 4.33 0.98
C LYS A 138 -9.47 3.42 -0.24
N LEU A 139 -9.54 3.98 -1.44
CA LEU A 139 -9.57 3.21 -2.69
C LEU A 139 -8.32 2.34 -2.88
N GLN A 140 -7.16 2.79 -2.39
CA GLN A 140 -5.87 2.10 -2.53
C GLN A 140 -5.46 1.32 -1.28
N ILE A 141 -6.36 1.14 -0.32
CA ILE A 141 -6.05 0.55 1.00
C ILE A 141 -5.40 -0.84 0.90
N ARG A 142 -5.82 -1.66 -0.08
CA ARG A 142 -5.25 -2.99 -0.31
C ARG A 142 -3.76 -2.93 -0.68
N ALA A 143 -3.40 -2.01 -1.57
CA ALA A 143 -2.01 -1.84 -2.01
C ALA A 143 -1.16 -1.22 -0.89
N LEU A 144 -1.69 -0.21 -0.20
CA LEU A 144 -1.06 0.41 0.96
C LEU A 144 -0.77 -0.63 2.06
N THR A 145 -1.76 -1.43 2.42
CA THR A 145 -1.62 -2.52 3.40
C THR A 145 -0.54 -3.52 2.99
N LEU A 146 -0.49 -3.92 1.72
CA LEU A 146 0.52 -4.86 1.22
C LEU A 146 1.94 -4.30 1.39
N TYR A 147 2.19 -3.09 0.89
CA TYR A 147 3.51 -2.48 0.96
C TYR A 147 3.91 -2.10 2.38
N LEU A 148 2.95 -1.76 3.24
CA LEU A 148 3.21 -1.50 4.65
C LEU A 148 3.60 -2.76 5.41
N ASN A 149 2.91 -3.88 5.18
CA ASN A 149 3.33 -5.18 5.70
C ASN A 149 4.70 -5.61 5.15
N ASN A 150 4.96 -5.34 3.86
CA ASN A 150 6.27 -5.57 3.28
C ASN A 150 7.36 -4.72 3.95
N ALA A 151 7.10 -3.45 4.25
CA ALA A 151 8.03 -2.58 4.98
C ALA A 151 8.30 -3.09 6.40
N MET A 152 7.26 -3.50 7.15
CA MET A 152 7.39 -4.05 8.51
C MET A 152 8.21 -5.36 8.56
N THR A 153 8.17 -6.15 7.49
CA THR A 153 8.90 -7.42 7.34
C THR A 153 10.18 -7.30 6.51
N HIS A 154 10.54 -6.08 6.09
CA HIS A 154 11.61 -5.86 5.14
C HIS A 154 12.98 -6.23 5.72
N ILE A 155 13.89 -6.82 4.94
CA ILE A 155 15.22 -7.22 5.47
C ILE A 155 16.10 -6.03 5.90
N ILE A 156 15.89 -4.86 5.30
CA ILE A 156 16.59 -3.61 5.62
C ILE A 156 15.89 -2.93 6.81
N THR A 157 16.58 -2.91 7.95
CA THR A 157 16.10 -2.33 9.21
C THR A 157 15.73 -0.84 9.18
N PRO A 158 16.42 0.06 8.44
CA PRO A 158 15.92 1.41 8.20
C PRO A 158 14.49 1.48 7.67
N ILE A 159 14.12 0.61 6.73
CA ILE A 159 12.78 0.60 6.12
C ILE A 159 11.74 0.12 7.12
N GLN A 160 12.05 -0.94 7.89
CA GLN A 160 11.18 -1.42 8.96
C GLN A 160 10.89 -0.33 10.02
N ARG A 161 11.91 0.43 10.42
CA ARG A 161 11.78 1.49 11.43
C ARG A 161 10.80 2.57 11.01
N ASP A 162 10.84 2.95 9.74
CA ASP A 162 10.02 4.01 9.16
C ASP A 162 8.59 3.52 8.81
N ALA A 163 8.26 2.24 8.97
CA ALA A 163 6.89 1.77 8.73
C ALA A 163 5.86 2.49 9.64
N GLY A 164 6.25 2.82 10.87
CA GLY A 164 5.40 3.51 11.84
C GLY A 164 4.93 4.90 11.42
N MET A 165 5.75 5.68 10.69
CA MET A 165 5.33 7.02 10.23
C MET A 165 4.27 6.95 9.13
N PHE A 166 4.40 5.99 8.20
CA PHE A 166 3.36 5.73 7.20
C PHE A 166 2.05 5.27 7.85
N MET A 167 2.17 4.44 8.88
CA MET A 167 1.01 3.94 9.63
C MET A 167 0.19 5.08 10.25
N GLN A 168 0.85 6.02 10.93
CA GLN A 168 0.17 7.14 11.60
C GLN A 168 -0.63 7.99 10.61
N VAL A 169 -0.05 8.26 9.43
CA VAL A 169 -0.77 8.99 8.37
C VAL A 169 -1.97 8.20 7.86
N LEU A 170 -1.83 6.90 7.62
CA LEU A 170 -2.94 6.07 7.14
C LEU A 170 -4.05 5.93 8.19
N MET A 171 -3.73 5.81 9.48
CA MET A 171 -4.74 5.72 10.54
C MET A 171 -5.55 7.01 10.65
N ARG A 172 -4.92 8.17 10.44
CA ARG A 172 -5.59 9.47 10.45
C ARG A 172 -6.70 9.60 9.40
N TYR A 173 -6.53 9.01 8.21
CA TYR A 173 -7.46 9.21 7.07
C TYR A 173 -8.27 7.97 6.68
N CYS A 174 -7.74 6.77 6.89
CA CYS A 174 -8.37 5.50 6.50
C CYS A 174 -8.16 4.40 7.56
N GLY A 175 -8.16 4.77 8.84
CA GLY A 175 -7.95 3.84 9.95
C GLY A 175 -9.00 2.74 10.05
N ASP A 176 -10.29 3.07 9.91
CA ASP A 176 -11.39 2.10 10.00
C ASP A 176 -11.33 1.06 8.86
N ASP A 177 -11.07 1.51 7.63
CA ASP A 177 -10.87 0.64 6.47
C ASP A 177 -9.68 -0.32 6.67
N LEU A 178 -8.59 0.18 7.27
CA LEU A 178 -7.38 -0.60 7.53
C LEU A 178 -7.62 -1.72 8.56
N VAL A 179 -8.30 -1.41 9.67
CA VAL A 179 -8.59 -2.42 10.71
C VAL A 179 -9.57 -3.48 10.21
N ARG A 180 -10.58 -3.09 9.41
CA ARG A 180 -11.52 -4.02 8.79
C ARG A 180 -10.84 -4.96 7.81
N GLN A 181 -9.94 -4.42 6.99
CA GLN A 181 -9.25 -5.19 5.96
C GLN A 181 -8.18 -6.13 6.53
N ALA A 182 -7.39 -5.67 7.51
CA ALA A 182 -6.11 -6.31 7.83
C ALA A 182 -5.72 -6.34 9.33
N TRP A 183 -6.69 -6.50 10.23
CA TRP A 183 -6.45 -6.55 11.68
C TRP A 183 -5.24 -7.39 12.14
N ILE A 184 -5.27 -8.70 11.88
CA ILE A 184 -4.28 -9.66 12.40
C ILE A 184 -2.90 -9.46 11.76
N LYS A 185 -2.85 -9.21 10.45
CA LYS A 185 -1.59 -9.00 9.70
C LYS A 185 -0.83 -7.81 10.26
N MET A 186 -1.55 -6.73 10.50
CA MET A 186 -0.99 -5.49 11.00
C MET A 186 -0.49 -5.64 12.44
N LEU A 187 -1.25 -6.32 13.31
CA LEU A 187 -0.81 -6.65 14.67
C LEU A 187 0.48 -7.50 14.68
N LYS A 188 0.56 -8.54 13.83
CA LYS A 188 1.80 -9.32 13.65
C LYS A 188 2.95 -8.43 13.16
N GLY A 189 2.68 -7.53 12.22
CA GLY A 189 3.64 -6.55 11.71
C GLY A 189 4.21 -5.64 12.81
N PHE A 190 3.36 -5.12 13.70
CA PHE A 190 3.83 -4.31 14.83
C PHE A 190 4.73 -5.10 15.79
N PHE A 191 4.34 -6.34 16.12
CA PHE A 191 5.15 -7.21 16.95
C PHE A 191 6.51 -7.48 16.30
N GLN A 192 6.54 -7.70 14.99
CA GLN A 192 7.76 -7.91 14.22
C GLN A 192 8.69 -6.70 14.32
N VAL A 193 8.17 -5.50 14.08
CA VAL A 193 8.95 -4.25 14.12
C VAL A 193 9.44 -3.95 15.54
N LEU A 194 8.60 -4.15 16.56
CA LEU A 194 8.96 -3.95 17.97
C LEU A 194 9.85 -5.06 18.55
N GLY A 195 10.05 -6.17 17.81
CA GLY A 195 10.82 -7.31 18.26
C GLY A 195 10.14 -8.13 19.36
N TRP A 196 8.81 -8.13 19.43
CA TRP A 196 8.02 -8.83 20.44
C TRP A 196 7.58 -10.20 19.93
N THR A 197 7.63 -11.23 20.77
CA THR A 197 7.13 -12.57 20.41
C THR A 197 5.70 -12.79 20.92
N LEU A 198 4.87 -13.48 20.12
CA LEU A 198 3.51 -13.87 20.52
C LEU A 198 3.48 -15.00 21.56
N THR A 199 4.52 -15.83 21.63
CA THR A 199 4.64 -16.92 22.61
C THR A 199 5.67 -16.58 23.69
N ALA A 200 5.45 -17.10 24.90
CA ALA A 200 6.41 -17.00 26.00
C ALA A 200 7.57 -17.99 25.80
N PRO A 201 8.82 -17.60 26.09
CA PRO A 201 9.99 -18.46 25.88
C PRO A 201 10.01 -19.75 26.72
N ASN A 202 9.16 -19.88 27.75
CA ASN A 202 9.15 -21.00 28.70
C ASN A 202 7.94 -21.94 28.60
N SER A 203 7.16 -21.91 27.51
CA SER A 203 6.09 -22.88 27.28
C SER A 203 6.68 -24.21 26.79
N SER A 204 6.87 -25.18 27.67
CA SER A 204 7.34 -26.55 27.39
C SER A 204 6.34 -27.41 26.61
N LYS A 205 5.18 -26.88 26.24
CA LYS A 205 4.28 -27.51 25.26
C LYS A 205 4.63 -26.95 23.89
N LYS A 206 4.78 -27.83 22.88
CA LYS A 206 4.92 -27.53 21.44
C LYS A 206 3.71 -26.73 20.91
N ALA A 207 3.46 -25.55 21.46
CA ALA A 207 2.53 -24.58 20.90
C ALA A 207 3.23 -23.99 19.69
N GLN A 208 2.62 -24.21 18.51
CA GLN A 208 3.05 -23.68 17.23
C GLN A 208 3.64 -22.28 17.38
N THR A 209 4.96 -22.16 17.31
CA THR A 209 5.59 -20.87 17.12
C THR A 209 5.14 -20.40 15.75
N THR A 210 4.18 -19.48 15.70
CA THR A 210 3.91 -18.74 14.47
C THR A 210 5.22 -18.05 14.12
N SER A 211 5.84 -18.43 13.00
CA SER A 211 7.16 -17.96 12.60
C SER A 211 7.10 -16.48 12.24
N MET A 212 7.11 -15.65 13.26
CA MET A 212 7.33 -14.23 13.09
C MET A 212 8.81 -14.08 12.72
N GLY A 213 9.09 -13.59 11.51
CA GLY A 213 10.45 -13.48 10.95
C GLY A 213 11.34 -12.46 11.66
N ILE A 214 11.34 -12.43 12.99
CA ILE A 214 12.09 -11.50 13.82
C ILE A 214 13.57 -11.82 13.65
N THR A 215 14.28 -10.93 12.99
CA THR A 215 15.74 -11.00 12.90
C THR A 215 16.35 -10.25 14.08
N SER A 216 17.42 -10.80 14.66
CA SER A 216 18.14 -10.16 15.78
C SER A 216 18.60 -8.73 15.45
N SER A 217 18.92 -8.46 14.17
CA SER A 217 19.27 -7.12 13.69
C SER A 217 18.11 -6.12 13.82
N SER A 218 16.86 -6.56 13.59
CA SER A 218 15.66 -5.74 13.75
C SER A 218 15.46 -5.32 15.21
N VAL A 219 15.55 -6.27 16.13
CA VAL A 219 15.42 -6.04 17.58
C VAL A 219 16.48 -5.06 18.08
N VAL A 220 17.75 -5.29 17.68
CA VAL A 220 18.87 -4.43 18.09
C VAL A 220 18.71 -3.01 17.51
N SER A 221 18.33 -2.90 16.24
CA SER A 221 18.12 -1.60 15.58
C SER A 221 17.00 -0.81 16.26
N MET A 222 15.88 -1.45 16.59
CA MET A 222 14.74 -0.78 17.22
C MET A 222 15.04 -0.35 18.65
N ASN A 223 15.76 -1.18 19.43
CA ASN A 223 16.14 -0.83 20.80
C ASN A 223 17.15 0.32 20.88
N LYS A 224 18.03 0.47 19.88
CA LYS A 224 18.94 1.63 19.79
C LYS A 224 18.18 2.92 19.45
N ASN A 225 17.12 2.84 18.65
CA ASN A 225 16.40 3.99 18.12
C ASN A 225 15.10 4.26 18.89
N LYS A 226 15.22 4.79 20.13
CA LYS A 226 14.08 5.04 21.03
C LYS A 226 12.95 5.89 20.40
N LYS A 227 13.29 6.83 19.52
CA LYS A 227 12.30 7.65 18.77
C LYS A 227 11.41 6.80 17.86
N HIS A 228 12.00 6.02 16.97
CA HIS A 228 11.24 5.15 16.05
C HIS A 228 10.48 4.07 16.83
N LYS A 229 11.05 3.55 17.92
CA LYS A 229 10.34 2.64 18.83
C LYS A 229 9.08 3.30 19.42
N ASN A 230 9.18 4.56 19.83
CA ASN A 230 8.03 5.33 20.32
C ASN A 230 7.00 5.56 19.21
N GLU A 231 7.41 5.93 17.99
CA GLU A 231 6.51 6.16 16.85
C GLU A 231 5.74 4.89 16.47
N ASN A 232 6.41 3.73 16.44
CA ASN A 232 5.77 2.45 16.17
C ASN A 232 4.85 2.02 17.31
N LEU A 233 5.20 2.30 18.57
CA LEU A 233 4.35 2.02 19.73
C LEU A 233 3.10 2.92 19.74
N LYS A 234 3.23 4.21 19.41
CA LYS A 234 2.11 5.13 19.22
C LYS A 234 1.19 4.65 18.11
N ALA A 235 1.78 4.24 16.98
CA ALA A 235 1.02 3.73 15.86
C ALA A 235 0.23 2.46 16.23
N MET A 236 0.85 1.53 16.97
CA MET A 236 0.18 0.33 17.46
C MET A 236 -0.96 0.66 18.44
N LEU A 237 -0.75 1.63 19.34
CA LEU A 237 -1.77 2.09 20.28
C LEU A 237 -2.99 2.66 19.57
N GLU A 238 -2.77 3.55 18.61
CA GLU A 238 -3.83 4.18 17.80
C GLU A 238 -4.58 3.12 16.96
N PHE A 239 -3.85 2.18 16.36
CA PHE A 239 -4.44 1.06 15.62
C PHE A 239 -5.39 0.24 16.50
N ILE A 240 -4.98 -0.04 17.74
CA ILE A 240 -5.80 -0.80 18.68
C ILE A 240 -7.04 -0.03 19.12
N ARG A 241 -6.90 1.28 19.38
CA ARG A 241 -8.05 2.14 19.70
C ARG A 241 -9.10 2.13 18.58
N ILE A 242 -8.66 2.29 17.33
CA ILE A 242 -9.55 2.27 16.16
C ILE A 242 -10.19 0.88 16.01
N GLY A 243 -9.41 -0.18 16.14
CA GLY A 243 -9.88 -1.55 15.92
C GLY A 243 -10.86 -2.07 16.96
N THR A 244 -10.75 -1.60 18.21
CA THR A 244 -11.62 -1.99 19.34
C THR A 244 -12.81 -1.07 19.54
N GLY A 245 -12.89 0.03 18.78
CA GLY A 245 -13.97 1.02 18.89
C GLY A 245 -13.81 1.99 20.07
N ALA A 246 -12.68 1.98 20.80
CA ALA A 246 -12.46 2.83 21.97
C ALA A 246 -12.39 4.35 21.67
N LEU A 247 -12.36 4.77 20.39
CA LEU A 247 -12.45 6.19 20.03
C LEU A 247 -13.84 6.80 20.24
N SER A 248 -14.92 6.02 20.18
CA SER A 248 -16.27 6.57 20.35
C SER A 248 -16.50 7.14 21.76
N THR A 249 -15.67 6.79 22.74
CA THR A 249 -15.80 7.25 24.13
C THR A 249 -15.00 8.53 24.42
N GLN A 250 -13.98 8.88 23.64
CA GLN A 250 -13.13 10.05 23.94
C GLN A 250 -13.61 11.36 23.29
N GLU A 251 -14.24 11.33 22.11
CA GLU A 251 -14.72 12.56 21.45
C GLU A 251 -15.95 13.18 22.13
N GLN A 252 -16.70 12.41 22.93
CA GLN A 252 -17.80 12.96 23.74
C GLN A 252 -17.33 13.64 25.03
N ASN A 253 -16.10 13.38 25.49
CA ASN A 253 -15.65 13.84 26.80
C ASN A 253 -14.78 15.11 26.77
N ASP A 254 -14.43 15.61 25.58
CA ASP A 254 -13.58 16.81 25.39
C ASP A 254 -14.35 18.04 24.84
N GLN A 255 -15.69 17.96 24.76
CA GLN A 255 -16.59 19.07 24.36
C GLN A 255 -17.57 19.53 25.46
N THR A 256 -17.33 19.18 26.72
CA THR A 256 -18.15 19.67 27.86
C THR A 256 -17.42 20.69 28.71
N ALA A 257 -17.16 21.88 28.12
CA ALA A 257 -16.92 23.09 28.91
C ALA A 257 -17.14 24.37 28.08
N THR A 258 -18.31 24.52 27.45
CA THR A 258 -19.05 25.79 27.23
C THR A 258 -20.00 25.64 26.04
N GLN A 259 -21.29 25.34 26.27
CA GLN A 259 -22.44 25.90 25.54
C GLN A 259 -23.76 25.33 26.09
N SER A 260 -24.79 26.17 26.05
CA SER A 260 -26.10 26.13 26.72
C SER A 260 -26.98 24.89 26.46
N ASP A 261 -27.69 24.47 27.52
CA ASP A 261 -28.58 23.30 27.65
C ASP A 261 -29.87 23.27 26.78
N ALA A 262 -29.95 24.00 25.67
CA ALA A 262 -31.17 24.04 24.83
C ALA A 262 -31.07 23.30 23.49
N ASP A 263 -29.86 23.11 22.94
CA ASP A 263 -29.68 22.54 21.59
C ASP A 263 -29.28 21.05 21.57
N ALA A 264 -29.00 20.45 22.74
CA ALA A 264 -28.56 19.06 22.85
C ALA A 264 -29.65 18.03 22.44
N ALA A 265 -30.93 18.40 22.54
CA ALA A 265 -32.05 17.52 22.18
C ALA A 265 -32.26 17.40 20.65
N ALA A 266 -31.88 18.42 19.87
CA ALA A 266 -32.02 18.40 18.42
C ALA A 266 -30.88 17.61 17.73
N ALA A 267 -29.65 17.69 18.27
CA ALA A 267 -28.50 16.94 17.76
C ALA A 267 -28.58 15.44 18.08
N ALA A 268 -29.18 15.06 19.22
CA ALA A 268 -29.39 13.66 19.58
C ALA A 268 -30.40 12.94 18.67
N ALA A 269 -31.31 13.67 18.01
CA ALA A 269 -32.28 13.10 17.08
C ALA A 269 -31.68 12.71 15.71
N THR A 270 -30.45 13.14 15.40
CA THR A 270 -29.74 12.80 14.14
C THR A 270 -28.76 11.62 14.30
N ALA A 271 -28.64 11.05 15.50
CA ALA A 271 -27.65 10.03 15.83
C ALA A 271 -28.15 8.57 15.73
N ALA A 272 -29.40 8.35 15.34
CA ALA A 272 -29.86 7.01 14.96
C ALA A 272 -29.53 6.81 13.46
N PRO A 273 -28.68 5.84 13.08
CA PRO A 273 -28.48 5.54 11.66
C PRO A 273 -29.85 5.20 11.08
N ALA A 274 -30.30 6.00 10.12
CA ALA A 274 -31.61 5.84 9.54
C ALA A 274 -31.77 4.38 9.08
N PRO A 275 -32.89 3.71 9.35
CA PRO A 275 -33.02 2.26 9.17
C PRO A 275 -32.81 1.78 7.73
N TYR A 276 -32.85 2.71 6.76
CA TYR A 276 -32.61 2.46 5.35
C TYR A 276 -31.13 2.51 4.94
N LEU A 277 -30.23 3.02 5.78
CA LEU A 277 -28.82 3.25 5.44
C LEU A 277 -28.09 2.01 4.92
N PRO A 278 -28.29 0.79 5.48
CA PRO A 278 -27.67 -0.43 4.94
C PRO A 278 -28.15 -0.82 3.53
N TYR A 279 -29.29 -0.30 3.09
CA TYR A 279 -29.92 -0.60 1.80
C TYR A 279 -29.65 0.49 0.74
N MET A 280 -28.91 1.54 1.09
CA MET A 280 -28.49 2.59 0.15
C MET A 280 -27.14 2.26 -0.50
N ILE A 281 -26.81 2.97 -1.59
CA ILE A 281 -25.49 2.89 -2.21
C ILE A 281 -24.46 3.43 -1.20
N PRO A 282 -23.43 2.64 -0.83
CA PRO A 282 -22.42 3.10 0.11
C PRO A 282 -21.58 4.26 -0.44
N GLU A 283 -21.19 5.19 0.43
CA GLU A 283 -20.41 6.38 0.06
C GLU A 283 -18.91 6.12 -0.12
N PHE A 284 -18.44 4.91 0.17
CA PHE A 284 -17.02 4.54 0.10
C PHE A 284 -16.71 3.65 -1.11
N PRO A 285 -15.47 3.67 -1.65
CA PRO A 285 -15.22 3.18 -3.01
C PRO A 285 -15.34 1.66 -3.22
N GLN A 286 -15.24 0.84 -2.16
CA GLN A 286 -15.14 -0.62 -2.26
C GLN A 286 -15.96 -1.37 -1.19
N PRO A 287 -17.31 -1.26 -1.20
CA PRO A 287 -18.16 -1.79 -0.13
C PRO A 287 -18.13 -3.29 0.04
N TYR A 288 -18.08 -4.06 -1.04
CA TYR A 288 -18.20 -5.51 -0.99
C TYR A 288 -16.84 -6.24 -1.10
N ALA A 289 -15.72 -5.52 -0.94
CA ALA A 289 -14.39 -6.10 -1.10
C ALA A 289 -14.10 -7.22 -0.08
N TYR A 290 -14.67 -7.14 1.12
CA TYR A 290 -14.52 -8.13 2.18
C TYR A 290 -15.14 -9.49 1.84
N LEU A 291 -16.08 -9.57 0.87
CA LEU A 291 -16.70 -10.83 0.43
C LEU A 291 -15.78 -11.70 -0.43
N LYS A 292 -14.69 -11.13 -0.96
CA LYS A 292 -13.65 -11.84 -1.73
C LYS A 292 -14.15 -12.64 -2.94
N LEU A 293 -15.34 -12.35 -3.47
CA LEU A 293 -16.00 -13.09 -4.57
C LEU A 293 -15.12 -13.21 -5.83
N PHE A 294 -14.30 -12.20 -6.10
CA PHE A 294 -13.42 -12.13 -7.29
C PHE A 294 -11.94 -12.37 -6.97
N ILE A 295 -11.60 -12.77 -5.75
CA ILE A 295 -10.20 -13.01 -5.35
C ILE A 295 -9.81 -14.44 -5.67
N LYS A 296 -8.79 -14.60 -6.51
CA LYS A 296 -8.11 -15.89 -6.69
C LYS A 296 -7.08 -16.04 -5.58
N GLN A 297 -7.31 -16.99 -4.67
CA GLN A 297 -6.34 -17.32 -3.65
C GLN A 297 -5.19 -18.11 -4.28
N PHE A 298 -3.95 -17.68 -4.02
CA PHE A 298 -2.78 -18.50 -4.35
C PHE A 298 -2.80 -19.73 -3.44
N ALA A 299 -2.50 -20.90 -4.01
CA ALA A 299 -2.35 -22.10 -3.20
C ALA A 299 -1.27 -21.83 -2.14
N GLN A 300 -1.64 -21.92 -0.87
CA GLN A 300 -0.64 -22.11 0.17
C GLN A 300 -0.04 -23.50 -0.09
N ASP A 301 1.27 -23.57 -0.34
CA ASP A 301 1.96 -24.84 -0.55
C ASP A 301 1.52 -25.84 0.51
N SER A 302 1.09 -27.00 0.02
CA SER A 302 0.49 -28.13 0.74
C SER A 302 1.34 -28.70 1.88
N VAL A 303 2.56 -28.19 2.09
CA VAL A 303 3.45 -28.53 3.21
C VAL A 303 2.82 -28.23 4.56
N SER A 304 1.90 -27.25 4.66
CA SER A 304 1.21 -26.92 5.92
C SER A 304 -0.12 -27.67 6.12
N ARG A 305 -0.67 -28.30 5.06
CA ARG A 305 -2.01 -28.92 5.08
C ARG A 305 -1.97 -30.40 5.47
N ALA A 306 -0.83 -31.06 5.32
CA ALA A 306 -0.69 -32.49 5.55
C ALA A 306 -0.72 -32.91 7.03
N THR A 307 -0.61 -32.00 7.99
CA THR A 307 -0.63 -32.36 9.42
C THR A 307 -1.96 -32.08 10.13
N ASN A 308 -2.87 -31.28 9.54
CA ASN A 308 -4.05 -30.76 10.26
C ASN A 308 -5.35 -30.98 9.49
N SER A 309 -5.52 -32.13 8.83
CA SER A 309 -6.82 -32.50 8.23
C SER A 309 -7.74 -33.12 9.27
N SER A 310 -8.31 -32.30 10.15
CA SER A 310 -9.58 -32.59 10.80
C SER A 310 -10.15 -31.33 11.43
N THR A 311 -10.87 -30.52 10.66
CA THR A 311 -12.17 -29.96 11.10
C THR A 311 -12.86 -29.23 9.96
N ASN A 312 -14.13 -29.56 9.82
CA ASN A 312 -15.10 -29.02 8.87
C ASN A 312 -15.17 -27.50 8.90
N LEU A 313 -15.28 -26.90 7.70
CA LEU A 313 -15.86 -25.56 7.56
C LEU A 313 -17.34 -25.65 7.93
N ASN A 314 -17.72 -25.12 9.09
CA ASN A 314 -19.10 -24.69 9.30
C ASN A 314 -19.28 -23.33 8.61
N SER A 315 -20.30 -23.25 7.75
CA SER A 315 -20.70 -22.09 6.94
C SER A 315 -21.34 -20.95 7.74
N THR A 316 -21.08 -20.87 9.03
CA THR A 316 -21.50 -19.77 9.88
C THR A 316 -20.24 -19.07 10.35
N GLY A 317 -20.17 -17.74 10.21
CA GLY A 317 -19.01 -16.92 10.59
C GLY A 317 -18.70 -16.89 12.09
N ALA A 318 -19.00 -17.96 12.83
CA ALA A 318 -18.63 -18.16 14.20
C ALA A 318 -17.17 -18.65 14.25
N VAL A 319 -16.30 -17.82 14.83
CA VAL A 319 -14.92 -18.18 15.15
C VAL A 319 -14.96 -19.35 16.14
N SER A 320 -14.56 -20.54 15.72
CA SER A 320 -14.27 -21.64 16.64
C SER A 320 -13.09 -21.23 17.54
N ASP A 321 -13.18 -21.54 18.84
CA ASP A 321 -12.19 -21.09 19.83
C ASP A 321 -10.76 -21.64 19.59
N ASP A 322 -10.59 -22.57 18.64
CA ASP A 322 -9.31 -23.22 18.27
C ASP A 322 -8.88 -22.96 16.80
N ALA A 323 -9.46 -21.96 16.12
CA ALA A 323 -9.01 -21.57 14.78
C ALA A 323 -7.56 -21.07 14.82
N SER A 324 -6.66 -21.70 14.05
CA SER A 324 -5.25 -21.33 14.05
C SER A 324 -5.07 -19.87 13.62
N LEU A 325 -4.18 -19.12 14.29
CA LEU A 325 -3.92 -17.69 13.99
C LEU A 325 -3.49 -17.44 12.52
N GLN A 326 -3.09 -18.49 11.81
CA GLN A 326 -2.74 -18.45 10.39
C GLN A 326 -3.98 -18.49 9.47
N GLU A 327 -5.03 -19.22 9.85
CA GLU A 327 -6.31 -19.24 9.13
C GLU A 327 -7.02 -17.89 9.27
N LEU A 328 -7.05 -17.35 10.49
CA LEU A 328 -7.67 -16.07 10.79
C LEU A 328 -7.01 -14.89 10.06
N GLU A 329 -5.73 -14.99 9.70
CA GLU A 329 -4.99 -13.96 8.98
C GLU A 329 -5.57 -13.67 7.58
N THR A 330 -6.24 -14.66 7.00
CA THR A 330 -6.86 -14.53 5.68
C THR A 330 -8.28 -13.99 5.73
N LEU A 331 -8.85 -13.74 6.92
CA LEU A 331 -10.20 -13.20 7.09
C LEU A 331 -10.20 -11.67 7.16
N SER A 332 -11.32 -11.07 6.81
CA SER A 332 -11.60 -9.63 7.00
C SER A 332 -12.59 -9.50 8.15
N PHE A 333 -12.38 -8.54 9.04
CA PHE A 333 -13.12 -8.42 10.30
C PHE A 333 -13.91 -7.11 10.33
N GLU A 334 -15.16 -7.16 9.88
CA GLU A 334 -16.04 -5.98 9.84
C GLU A 334 -16.55 -5.58 11.23
N ASP A 335 -16.71 -6.54 12.14
CA ASP A 335 -17.29 -6.32 13.46
C ASP A 335 -16.22 -5.98 14.52
N PRO A 336 -16.37 -4.89 15.30
CA PRO A 336 -15.43 -4.55 16.36
C PRO A 336 -15.40 -5.57 17.50
N VAL A 337 -16.52 -6.23 17.82
CA VAL A 337 -16.58 -7.20 18.92
C VAL A 337 -15.69 -8.40 18.62
N THR A 338 -15.76 -8.93 17.40
CA THR A 338 -14.90 -10.02 16.93
C THR A 338 -13.42 -9.63 16.94
N ARG A 339 -13.09 -8.40 16.51
CA ARG A 339 -11.71 -7.87 16.55
C ARG A 339 -11.16 -7.82 17.97
N THR A 340 -11.96 -7.37 18.93
CA THR A 340 -11.62 -7.33 20.35
C THR A 340 -11.43 -8.72 20.93
N LYS A 341 -12.32 -9.69 20.66
CA LYS A 341 -12.18 -11.08 21.13
C LYS A 341 -10.87 -11.72 20.65
N ILE A 342 -10.55 -11.58 19.37
CA ILE A 342 -9.30 -12.12 18.79
C ILE A 342 -8.07 -11.44 19.39
N PHE A 343 -8.13 -10.12 19.58
CA PHE A 343 -7.05 -9.37 20.19
C PHE A 343 -6.77 -9.82 21.63
N GLN A 344 -7.81 -9.97 22.44
CA GLN A 344 -7.72 -10.43 23.82
C GLN A 344 -7.17 -11.87 23.91
N GLN A 345 -7.57 -12.77 23.01
CA GLN A 345 -7.13 -14.16 23.01
C GLN A 345 -5.65 -14.31 22.64
N TYR A 346 -5.19 -13.66 21.56
CA TYR A 346 -3.89 -13.98 20.94
C TYR A 346 -2.79 -12.94 21.20
N PHE A 347 -3.14 -11.66 21.31
CA PHE A 347 -2.15 -10.57 21.33
C PHE A 347 -2.00 -9.94 22.72
N TYR A 348 -3.10 -9.79 23.46
CA TYR A 348 -3.11 -9.17 24.78
C TYR A 348 -2.11 -9.77 25.79
N PRO A 349 -1.99 -11.10 25.96
CA PRO A 349 -1.08 -11.68 26.95
C PRO A 349 0.39 -11.30 26.70
N SER A 350 0.77 -11.21 25.43
CA SER A 350 2.13 -10.87 25.03
C SER A 350 2.42 -9.38 25.19
N ILE A 351 1.45 -8.50 24.92
CA ILE A 351 1.61 -7.06 25.15
C ILE A 351 1.75 -6.79 26.66
N LYS A 352 0.89 -7.40 27.48
CA LYS A 352 0.93 -7.27 28.95
C LYS A 352 2.29 -7.67 29.54
N ARG A 353 2.96 -8.67 28.95
CA ARG A 353 4.31 -9.08 29.34
C ARG A 353 5.39 -8.03 29.01
N GLN A 354 5.27 -7.35 27.87
CA GLN A 354 6.33 -6.46 27.35
C GLN A 354 6.24 -5.01 27.87
N LEU A 355 5.03 -4.52 28.17
CA LEU A 355 4.82 -3.14 28.62
C LEU A 355 5.54 -2.75 29.92
N PRO A 356 5.59 -3.59 30.98
CA PRO A 356 6.22 -3.20 32.26
C PRO A 356 7.71 -2.85 32.10
N ALA A 357 8.44 -3.54 31.23
CA ALA A 357 9.84 -3.24 30.95
C ALA A 357 10.00 -1.85 30.32
N LEU A 358 9.12 -1.49 29.38
CA LEU A 358 9.14 -0.18 28.72
C LEU A 358 8.74 0.97 29.65
N ILE A 359 7.81 0.72 30.57
CA ILE A 359 7.40 1.69 31.59
C ILE A 359 8.60 1.96 32.53
N LYS A 360 9.31 0.91 32.96
CA LYS A 360 10.50 1.03 33.81
C LYS A 360 11.66 1.75 33.14
N ASP A 361 11.86 1.55 31.83
CA ASP A 361 12.90 2.24 31.04
C ASP A 361 12.68 3.77 30.95
N GLY A 362 11.46 4.25 31.23
CA GLY A 362 11.13 5.67 31.29
C GLY A 362 11.16 6.43 29.95
N GLY A 363 11.13 7.76 30.02
CA GLY A 363 11.15 8.65 28.86
C GLY A 363 9.84 8.68 28.05
N GLU A 364 9.93 9.09 26.78
CA GLU A 364 8.76 9.17 25.89
C GLU A 364 8.13 7.79 25.64
N CYS A 365 8.97 6.76 25.43
CA CYS A 365 8.51 5.39 25.22
C CYS A 365 7.78 4.85 26.47
N GLY A 366 8.29 5.10 27.68
CA GLY A 366 7.60 4.75 28.92
C GLY A 366 6.25 5.45 29.09
N ARG A 367 6.15 6.74 28.75
CA ARG A 367 4.86 7.48 28.77
C ARG A 367 3.84 6.88 27.82
N THR A 368 4.24 6.58 26.57
CA THR A 368 3.37 5.92 25.60
C THR A 368 2.99 4.51 26.04
N ALA A 369 3.92 3.74 26.61
CA ALA A 369 3.65 2.41 27.15
C ALA A 369 2.66 2.43 28.32
N HIS A 370 2.74 3.45 29.19
CA HIS A 370 1.77 3.62 30.26
C HIS A 370 0.38 3.96 29.71
N SER A 371 0.29 4.88 28.73
CA SER A 371 -0.97 5.16 28.04
C SER A 371 -1.55 3.91 27.36
N PHE A 372 -0.68 3.07 26.78
CA PHE A 372 -1.05 1.77 26.23
C PHE A 372 -1.67 0.87 27.30
N SER A 373 -1.04 0.76 28.47
CA SER A 373 -1.58 -0.03 29.58
C SER A 373 -2.97 0.43 30.03
N ASN A 374 -3.23 1.74 30.06
CA ASN A 374 -4.54 2.28 30.45
C ASN A 374 -5.62 1.94 29.42
N VAL A 375 -5.30 2.07 28.12
CA VAL A 375 -6.21 1.69 27.03
C VAL A 375 -6.51 0.19 27.06
N LEU A 376 -5.52 -0.64 27.39
CA LEU A 376 -5.73 -2.08 27.54
C LEU A 376 -6.65 -2.45 28.70
N GLN A 377 -6.66 -1.66 29.78
CA GLN A 377 -7.60 -1.85 30.89
C GLN A 377 -9.03 -1.50 30.44
N GLN A 378 -9.20 -0.38 29.73
CA GLN A 378 -10.48 0.05 29.16
C GLN A 378 -11.08 -0.92 28.14
N ILE A 379 -10.27 -1.73 27.46
CA ILE A 379 -10.75 -2.74 26.48
C ILE A 379 -11.22 -4.03 27.17
N ILE A 380 -10.91 -4.22 28.45
CA ILE A 380 -11.20 -5.44 29.21
C ILE A 380 -12.35 -5.25 30.19
N GLU A 381 -12.48 -4.05 30.74
CA GLU A 381 -13.70 -3.57 31.41
C GLU A 381 -14.84 -3.45 30.41
#